data_AF-A0A6N8VVM3-F1
#
_entry.id   AF-A0A6N8VVM3-F1
#
_cell.length_a   1.000
_cell.length_b   1.000
_cell.length_c   1.000
_cell.angle_alpha   90.00
_cell.angle_beta   90.00
_cell.angle_gamma   90.00
#
_symmetry.space_group_name_H-M   'P 1'
#
loop_
_entity.id
_entity.type
_entity.pdbx_description
1 polymer ?
#
loop_
_entity_poly.entity_id
_entity_poly.type
_entity_poly.pdbx_seq_one_letter_code
_entity_poly.pdbx_strand_id
1 'polypeptide(L)'
;MPPLRRKDAEALLRYRGVRSAHTYQASWYNNATFVFPLIAVIIAGVVWLATGSAEAGGAAVFFLVVTGAMLPVVFITWQRQTTAVIVHEDGVTALHMGLEQQSIAWDELRSVRRVETLGNVRWYLDGPGEEHIVIEGEIADRDRLLDEARSEFERRSDGPSP
;
A
#
# COMPACT_ATOMS: atom_id res chain seq x y z
N MET A 1 -2.27 -13.75 -12.58
CA MET A 1 -2.54 -13.20 -11.24
C MET A 1 -1.62 -13.84 -10.21
N PRO A 2 -0.74 -13.06 -9.56
CA PRO A 2 -0.01 -13.51 -8.39
C PRO A 2 -1.00 -13.87 -7.26
N PRO A 3 -0.66 -14.83 -6.39
CA PRO A 3 -1.54 -15.20 -5.30
C PRO A 3 -1.68 -14.07 -4.27
N LEU A 4 -2.89 -13.89 -3.75
CA LEU A 4 -3.13 -13.01 -2.61
C LEU A 4 -2.38 -13.54 -1.37
N ARG A 5 -2.03 -12.62 -0.47
CA ARG A 5 -1.58 -13.01 0.87
C ARG A 5 -2.72 -13.73 1.57
N ARG A 6 -2.39 -14.72 2.42
CA ARG A 6 -3.37 -15.53 3.13
C ARG A 6 -4.46 -14.70 3.83
N LYS A 7 -4.07 -13.64 4.56
CA LYS A 7 -5.03 -12.77 5.28
C LYS A 7 -5.94 -11.99 4.33
N ASP A 8 -5.43 -11.55 3.19
CA ASP A 8 -6.24 -10.85 2.17
C ASP A 8 -7.20 -11.83 1.48
N ALA A 9 -6.76 -13.06 1.22
CA ALA A 9 -7.60 -14.12 0.69
C ALA A 9 -8.72 -14.52 1.66
N GLU A 10 -8.43 -14.63 2.96
CA GLU A 10 -9.44 -14.90 4.00
C GLU A 10 -10.48 -13.76 4.09
N ALA A 11 -10.08 -12.51 3.84
CA ALA A 11 -10.98 -11.36 3.86
C ALA A 11 -12.00 -11.39 2.70
N LEU A 12 -11.70 -12.05 1.57
CA LEU A 12 -12.65 -12.18 0.44
C LEU A 12 -13.99 -12.80 0.87
N LEU A 13 -13.97 -13.68 1.87
CA LEU A 13 -15.17 -14.34 2.38
C LEU A 13 -16.19 -13.38 3.01
N ARG A 14 -15.77 -12.14 3.32
CA ARG A 14 -16.63 -11.10 3.90
C ARG A 14 -17.43 -10.32 2.85
N TYR A 15 -17.00 -10.37 1.58
CA TYR A 15 -17.60 -9.61 0.50
C TYR A 15 -18.45 -10.52 -0.38
N ARG A 16 -19.65 -10.05 -0.73
CA ARG A 16 -20.51 -10.77 -1.67
C ARG A 16 -20.14 -10.40 -3.10
N GLY A 17 -20.34 -11.35 -4.02
CA GLY A 17 -20.16 -11.11 -5.45
C GLY A 17 -18.77 -10.59 -5.83
N VAL A 18 -17.70 -11.08 -5.18
CA VAL A 18 -16.31 -10.73 -5.55
C VAL A 18 -16.09 -11.06 -7.03
N ARG A 19 -15.80 -10.02 -7.82
CA ARG A 19 -15.55 -10.12 -9.28
C ARG A 19 -14.07 -10.35 -9.55
N SER A 20 -13.21 -9.62 -8.85
CA SER A 20 -11.77 -9.68 -9.01
C SER A 20 -11.05 -9.22 -7.73
N ALA A 21 -9.79 -9.65 -7.58
CA ALA A 21 -8.93 -9.22 -6.48
C ALA A 21 -7.50 -9.07 -6.98
N HIS A 22 -6.87 -7.96 -6.60
CA HIS A 22 -5.62 -7.48 -7.18
C HIS A 22 -4.61 -7.25 -6.05
N THR A 23 -3.52 -8.03 -6.04
CA THR A 23 -2.52 -7.95 -4.96
C THR A 23 -1.48 -6.87 -5.25
N TYR A 24 -1.01 -6.20 -4.21
CA TYR A 24 0.14 -5.31 -4.30
C TYR A 24 1.44 -6.11 -4.42
N GLN A 25 2.16 -5.90 -5.52
CA GLN A 25 3.36 -6.64 -5.89
C GLN A 25 4.66 -5.94 -5.46
N ALA A 26 4.61 -4.73 -4.90
CA ALA A 26 5.84 -4.03 -4.57
C ALA A 26 6.67 -4.87 -3.59
N SER A 27 7.94 -5.02 -3.93
CA SER A 27 8.85 -5.82 -3.15
C SER A 27 9.19 -5.12 -1.83
N TRP A 28 9.48 -5.93 -0.81
CA TRP A 28 9.92 -5.48 0.51
C TRP A 28 11.14 -4.55 0.45
N TYR A 29 11.94 -4.58 -0.64
CA TYR A 29 13.10 -3.69 -0.80
C TYR A 29 12.72 -2.20 -0.90
N ASN A 30 11.50 -1.84 -1.33
CA ASN A 30 11.05 -0.44 -1.36
C ASN A 30 11.04 0.19 0.04
N ASN A 31 10.89 -0.65 1.07
CA ASN A 31 10.98 -0.22 2.46
C ASN A 31 12.38 -0.50 3.05
N ALA A 32 13.21 -1.37 2.45
CA ALA A 32 14.48 -1.83 3.05
C ALA A 32 15.52 -0.73 3.36
N THR A 33 15.35 0.50 2.86
CA THR A 33 16.19 1.64 3.26
C THR A 33 16.20 1.87 4.78
N PHE A 34 15.13 1.51 5.50
CA PHE A 34 15.10 1.60 6.97
C PHE A 34 16.04 0.59 7.66
N VAL A 35 16.50 -0.43 6.95
CA VAL A 35 17.40 -1.47 7.48
C VAL A 35 18.86 -0.99 7.49
N PHE A 36 19.22 0.00 6.67
CA PHE A 36 20.61 0.47 6.59
C PHE A 36 21.16 1.02 7.92
N PRO A 37 20.43 1.85 8.69
CA PRO A 37 20.85 2.24 10.02
C PRO A 37 21.12 1.04 10.93
N LEU A 38 20.25 0.02 10.91
CA LEU A 38 20.44 -1.19 11.71
C LEU A 38 21.69 -1.97 11.29
N ILE A 39 21.95 -2.10 9.99
CA ILE A 39 23.19 -2.72 9.48
C ILE A 39 24.41 -1.92 9.95
N ALA A 40 24.35 -0.58 9.91
CA ALA A 40 25.42 0.28 10.38
C ALA A 40 25.67 0.12 11.89
N VAL A 41 24.62 -0.05 12.72
CA VAL A 41 24.76 -0.41 14.14
C VAL A 41 25.56 -1.70 14.30
N ILE A 42 25.19 -2.75 13.55
CA ILE A 42 25.83 -4.06 13.64
C ILE A 42 27.32 -3.96 13.25
N ILE A 43 27.62 -3.32 12.12
CA ILE A 43 29.00 -3.16 11.63
C ILE A 43 29.83 -2.34 12.62
N ALA A 44 29.34 -1.16 13.03
CA ALA A 44 30.05 -0.30 13.97
C ALA A 44 30.23 -0.96 15.34
N GLY A 45 29.23 -1.71 15.81
CA GLY A 45 29.29 -2.46 17.06
C GLY A 45 30.35 -3.57 17.02
N VAL A 46 30.43 -4.32 15.92
CA VAL A 46 31.48 -5.34 15.73
C VAL A 46 32.87 -4.69 15.72
N VAL A 47 33.04 -3.58 15.00
CA VAL A 47 34.32 -2.83 14.98
C VAL A 47 34.68 -2.31 16.36
N TRP A 48 33.72 -1.77 17.11
CA TRP A 48 33.93 -1.30 18.47
C TRP A 48 34.39 -2.43 19.40
N LEU A 49 33.72 -3.58 19.36
CA LEU A 49 34.10 -4.76 20.15
C LEU A 49 35.48 -5.31 19.78
N ALA A 50 35.85 -5.26 18.50
CA ALA A 50 37.13 -5.78 18.03
C ALA A 50 38.32 -4.84 18.33
N THR A 51 38.08 -3.52 18.38
CA THR A 51 39.17 -2.52 18.43
C THR A 51 39.20 -1.70 19.73
N GLY A 52 38.10 -1.68 20.49
CA GLY A 52 37.92 -0.76 21.61
C GLY A 52 37.77 0.70 21.19
N SER A 53 37.61 1.01 19.89
CA SER A 53 37.54 2.39 19.39
C SER A 53 36.30 3.12 19.90
N ALA A 54 36.51 4.24 20.59
CA ALA A 54 35.43 5.11 21.08
C ALA A 54 34.62 5.73 19.93
N GLU A 55 35.25 6.00 18.78
CA GLU A 55 34.57 6.51 17.58
C GLU A 55 33.58 5.46 17.03
N ALA A 56 34.00 4.20 16.94
CA ALA A 56 33.14 3.11 16.52
C ALA A 56 31.99 2.88 17.50
N GLY A 57 32.24 2.99 18.81
CA GLY A 57 31.21 2.93 19.84
C GLY A 57 30.20 4.08 19.71
N GLY A 58 30.67 5.31 19.52
CA GLY A 58 29.84 6.48 19.27
C GLY A 58 28.97 6.32 18.02
N ALA A 59 29.54 5.81 16.92
CA ALA A 59 28.81 5.52 15.69
C ALA A 59 27.71 4.46 15.90
N ALA A 60 28.02 3.37 16.62
CA ALA A 60 27.05 2.32 16.91
C ALA A 60 25.84 2.86 17.71
N VAL A 61 26.11 3.65 18.76
CA VAL A 61 25.05 4.28 19.57
C VAL A 61 24.24 5.27 18.73
N PHE A 62 24.90 6.10 17.92
CA PHE A 62 24.23 7.05 17.04
C PHE A 62 23.25 6.36 16.09
N PHE A 63 23.71 5.34 15.35
CA PHE A 63 22.84 4.62 14.42
C PHE A 63 21.72 3.86 15.14
N LEU A 64 21.95 3.42 16.38
CA LEU A 64 20.93 2.74 17.18
C LEU A 64 19.80 3.71 17.54
N VAL A 65 20.14 4.93 17.95
CA VAL A 65 19.16 5.99 18.23
C VAL A 65 18.39 6.35 16.96
N VAL A 66 19.08 6.53 15.83
CA VAL A 66 18.43 6.81 14.53
C VAL A 66 17.47 5.69 14.14
N THR A 67 17.88 4.43 14.27
CA THR A 67 17.03 3.26 14.01
C THR A 67 15.79 3.27 14.89
N GLY A 68 15.96 3.49 16.20
CA GLY A 68 14.86 3.57 17.15
C GLY A 68 13.87 4.68 16.84
N ALA A 69 14.37 5.86 16.40
CA ALA A 69 13.52 6.98 16.01
C ALA A 69 12.78 6.74 14.69
N MET A 70 13.36 6.01 13.74
CA MET A 70 12.73 5.70 12.46
C MET A 70 11.66 4.61 12.55
N LEU A 71 11.80 3.64 13.47
CA LEU A 71 10.89 2.49 13.59
C LEU A 71 9.41 2.89 13.71
N PRO A 72 9.00 3.85 14.57
CA PRO A 72 7.61 4.29 14.65
C PRO A 72 7.09 4.87 13.33
N VAL A 73 7.90 5.66 12.62
CA VAL A 73 7.52 6.28 11.35
C VAL A 73 7.30 5.21 10.28
N VAL A 74 8.22 4.24 10.19
CA VAL A 74 8.10 3.09 9.27
C VAL A 74 6.86 2.27 9.61
N PHE A 75 6.60 2.01 10.89
CA PHE A 75 5.44 1.24 11.30
C PHE A 75 4.13 1.94 10.92
N ILE A 76 3.99 3.23 11.22
CA ILE A 76 2.80 4.03 10.89
C ILE A 76 2.57 4.08 9.37
N THR A 77 3.63 4.27 8.59
CA THR A 77 3.53 4.32 7.13
C THR A 77 3.17 2.96 6.55
N TRP A 78 3.71 1.87 7.09
CA TRP A 78 3.41 0.52 6.62
C TRP A 78 1.97 0.10 6.90
N GLN A 79 1.40 0.48 8.05
CA GLN A 79 0.00 0.21 8.39
C GLN A 79 -1.00 0.81 7.39
N ARG A 80 -0.61 1.87 6.68
CA ARG A 80 -1.45 2.56 5.68
C ARG A 80 -1.22 2.07 4.26
N GLN A 81 -0.32 1.12 4.02
CA GLN A 81 -0.05 0.61 2.68
C GLN A 81 -1.06 -0.45 2.26
N THR A 82 -1.73 -0.24 1.13
CA THR A 82 -2.64 -1.24 0.54
C THR A 82 -1.87 -2.50 0.14
N THR A 83 -2.34 -3.67 0.59
CA THR A 83 -1.79 -4.99 0.23
C THR A 83 -2.62 -5.70 -0.83
N ALA A 84 -3.90 -5.37 -0.95
CA ALA A 84 -4.77 -5.85 -1.99
C ALA A 84 -5.92 -4.87 -2.25
N VAL A 85 -6.47 -4.89 -3.46
CA VAL A 85 -7.71 -4.20 -3.81
C VAL A 85 -8.71 -5.23 -4.33
N ILE A 86 -9.93 -5.20 -3.81
CA ILE A 86 -11.01 -6.11 -4.15
C ILE A 86 -12.07 -5.34 -4.92
N VAL A 87 -12.53 -5.90 -6.03
CA VAL A 87 -13.69 -5.43 -6.78
C VAL A 87 -14.81 -6.42 -6.51
N HIS A 88 -15.92 -5.94 -5.94
CA HIS A 88 -17.07 -6.77 -5.58
C HIS A 88 -18.37 -6.14 -6.09
N GLU A 89 -19.51 -6.75 -5.77
CA GLU A 89 -20.79 -6.32 -6.36
C GLU A 89 -21.23 -4.93 -5.92
N ASP A 90 -20.93 -4.56 -4.67
CA ASP A 90 -21.35 -3.29 -4.05
C ASP A 90 -20.34 -2.15 -4.25
N GLY A 91 -19.05 -2.47 -4.45
CA GLY A 91 -18.01 -1.46 -4.52
C GLY A 91 -16.61 -1.99 -4.80
N VAL A 92 -15.64 -1.14 -4.47
CA VAL A 92 -14.22 -1.43 -4.48
C VAL A 92 -13.63 -1.16 -3.10
N THR A 93 -12.84 -2.12 -2.59
CA THR A 93 -12.27 -2.05 -1.25
C THR A 93 -10.77 -2.27 -1.26
N ALA A 94 -10.04 -1.35 -0.63
CA ALA A 94 -8.61 -1.48 -0.38
C ALA A 94 -8.36 -2.16 0.98
N LEU A 95 -7.54 -3.20 0.97
CA LEU A 95 -7.15 -3.96 2.15
C LEU A 95 -5.70 -3.68 2.56
N HIS A 96 -5.44 -3.80 3.85
CA HIS A 96 -4.12 -4.03 4.42
C HIS A 96 -4.16 -5.27 5.30
N MET A 97 -3.52 -6.35 4.86
CA MET A 97 -3.35 -7.59 5.62
C MET A 97 -4.69 -8.17 6.14
N GLY A 98 -5.72 -8.18 5.28
CA GLY A 98 -7.07 -8.68 5.56
C GLY A 98 -7.97 -7.72 6.34
N LEU A 99 -7.50 -6.50 6.61
CA LEU A 99 -8.28 -5.42 7.21
C LEU A 99 -8.64 -4.39 6.15
N GLU A 100 -9.89 -3.96 6.16
CA GLU A 100 -10.36 -2.86 5.32
C GLU A 100 -9.68 -1.56 5.74
N GLN A 101 -9.10 -0.86 4.77
CA GLN A 101 -8.54 0.48 4.97
C GLN A 101 -9.48 1.55 4.45
N GLN A 102 -10.02 1.33 3.25
CA GLN A 102 -10.89 2.26 2.53
C GLN A 102 -11.84 1.45 1.65
N SER A 103 -13.06 1.94 1.46
CA SER A 103 -14.06 1.28 0.64
C SER A 103 -14.93 2.32 -0.03
N ILE A 104 -15.12 2.20 -1.34
CA ILE A 104 -15.96 3.12 -2.10
C ILE A 104 -17.07 2.28 -2.73
N ALA A 105 -18.30 2.58 -2.34
CA ALA A 105 -19.48 1.99 -2.95
C ALA A 105 -19.62 2.52 -4.39
N TRP A 106 -20.12 1.68 -5.31
CA TRP A 106 -20.20 2.06 -6.72
C TRP A 106 -21.12 3.24 -7.01
N ASP A 107 -22.16 3.44 -6.20
CA ASP A 107 -23.06 4.60 -6.25
C ASP A 107 -22.41 5.89 -5.70
N GLU A 108 -21.33 5.77 -4.93
CA GLU A 108 -20.60 6.90 -4.37
C GLU A 108 -19.32 7.23 -5.15
N LEU A 109 -18.95 6.41 -6.14
CA LEU A 109 -17.80 6.64 -7.01
C LEU A 109 -18.03 7.86 -7.91
N ARG A 110 -17.25 8.92 -7.70
CA ARG A 110 -17.40 10.21 -8.39
C ARG A 110 -16.51 10.36 -9.60
N SER A 111 -15.28 9.83 -9.53
CA SER A 111 -14.34 9.91 -10.65
C SER A 111 -13.25 8.85 -10.58
N VAL A 112 -12.70 8.53 -11.77
CA VAL A 112 -11.47 7.75 -11.93
C VAL A 112 -10.41 8.66 -12.55
N ARG A 113 -9.51 9.21 -11.72
CA ARG A 113 -8.53 10.21 -12.15
C ARG A 113 -7.14 9.63 -12.33
N ARG A 114 -6.44 10.08 -13.38
CA ARG A 114 -5.01 9.85 -13.60
C ARG A 114 -4.25 11.10 -13.17
N VAL A 115 -3.25 10.93 -12.30
CA VAL A 115 -2.31 11.99 -11.93
C VAL A 115 -0.91 11.53 -12.27
N GLU A 116 -0.19 12.33 -13.04
CA GLU A 116 1.19 12.06 -13.40
C GLU A 116 2.11 13.09 -12.73
N THR A 117 3.03 12.60 -11.90
CA THR A 117 3.97 13.44 -11.15
C THR A 117 5.38 12.92 -11.41
N LEU A 118 6.21 13.73 -12.07
CA LEU A 118 7.62 13.41 -12.36
C LEU A 118 7.80 12.04 -13.05
N GLY A 119 6.89 11.69 -13.97
CA GLY A 119 6.90 10.41 -14.69
C GLY A 119 6.30 9.23 -13.90
N ASN A 120 5.86 9.44 -12.66
CA ASN A 120 5.10 8.44 -11.90
C ASN A 120 3.60 8.66 -12.10
N VAL A 121 2.89 7.62 -12.54
CA VAL A 121 1.46 7.65 -12.79
C VAL A 121 0.73 7.01 -11.61
N ARG A 122 -0.14 7.79 -10.98
CA ARG A 122 -1.04 7.32 -9.92
C ARG A 122 -2.48 7.47 -10.36
N TRP A 123 -3.28 6.44 -10.10
CA TRP A 123 -4.70 6.46 -10.34
C TRP A 123 -5.44 6.66 -9.02
N TYR A 124 -6.54 7.41 -9.07
CA TYR A 124 -7.39 7.70 -7.92
C TYR A 124 -8.81 7.30 -8.27
N LEU A 125 -9.42 6.48 -7.42
CA LEU A 125 -10.86 6.25 -7.40
C LEU A 125 -11.42 7.18 -6.33
N ASP A 126 -12.10 8.26 -6.71
CA ASP A 126 -12.58 9.28 -5.78
C ASP A 126 -14.01 8.94 -5.33
N GLY A 127 -14.21 8.85 -4.03
CA GLY A 127 -15.50 8.64 -3.38
C GLY A 127 -16.11 9.95 -2.86
N PRO A 128 -17.00 9.88 -1.85
CA PRO A 128 -17.61 11.06 -1.28
C PRO A 128 -16.65 11.84 -0.38
N GLY A 129 -16.66 13.17 -0.52
CA GLY A 129 -15.83 14.05 0.31
C GLY A 129 -14.35 14.02 -0.09
N GLU A 130 -13.48 13.66 0.85
CA GLU A 130 -12.03 13.53 0.66
C GLU A 130 -11.56 12.06 0.51
N GLU A 131 -12.50 11.11 0.52
CA GLU A 131 -12.19 9.69 0.40
C GLU A 131 -11.73 9.34 -1.01
N HIS A 132 -10.59 8.65 -1.11
CA HIS A 132 -10.07 8.19 -2.38
C HIS A 132 -9.22 6.93 -2.18
N ILE A 133 -9.39 5.95 -3.06
CA ILE A 133 -8.50 4.79 -3.14
C ILE A 133 -7.40 5.08 -4.15
N VAL A 134 -6.16 5.04 -3.70
CA VAL A 134 -4.98 5.17 -4.56
C VAL A 134 -4.64 3.84 -5.19
N ILE A 135 -4.62 3.81 -6.51
CA ILE A 135 -4.21 2.65 -7.31
C ILE A 135 -2.81 2.93 -7.86
N GLU A 136 -1.81 2.31 -7.22
CA GLU A 136 -0.40 2.44 -7.58
C GLU A 136 0.00 1.50 -8.73
N GLY A 137 1.18 1.73 -9.31
CA GLY A 137 1.69 0.94 -10.44
C GLY A 137 2.00 -0.51 -10.10
N GLU A 138 2.21 -0.79 -8.82
CA GLU A 138 2.60 -2.09 -8.29
C GLU A 138 1.40 -3.00 -7.98
N ILE A 139 0.16 -2.54 -8.20
CA ILE A 139 -1.03 -3.38 -8.12
C ILE A 139 -1.04 -4.36 -9.31
N ALA A 140 -1.16 -5.66 -9.00
CA ALA A 140 -1.30 -6.71 -10.01
C ALA A 140 -2.53 -6.46 -10.89
N ASP A 141 -2.40 -6.67 -12.21
CA ASP A 141 -3.52 -6.55 -13.14
C ASP A 141 -4.27 -5.20 -13.03
N ARG A 142 -3.53 -4.13 -12.68
CA ARG A 142 -4.04 -2.76 -12.48
C ARG A 142 -4.96 -2.30 -13.60
N ASP A 143 -4.59 -2.54 -14.85
CA ASP A 143 -5.36 -2.04 -15.99
C ASP A 143 -6.75 -2.69 -16.02
N ARG A 144 -6.85 -3.99 -15.70
CA ARG A 144 -8.13 -4.66 -15.54
C ARG A 144 -8.95 -4.08 -14.38
N LEU A 145 -8.32 -3.77 -13.25
CA LEU A 145 -9.00 -3.10 -12.13
C LEU A 145 -9.57 -1.74 -12.54
N LEU A 146 -8.80 -0.95 -13.30
CA LEU A 146 -9.22 0.36 -13.77
C LEU A 146 -10.34 0.26 -14.81
N ASP A 147 -10.26 -0.72 -15.72
CA ASP A 147 -11.30 -0.99 -16.70
C ASP A 147 -12.62 -1.42 -16.04
N GLU A 148 -12.55 -2.27 -15.01
CA GLU A 148 -13.72 -2.68 -14.22
C GLU A 148 -14.35 -1.47 -13.50
N ALA A 149 -13.54 -0.62 -12.86
CA ALA A 149 -14.02 0.58 -12.17
C ALA A 149 -14.63 1.61 -13.12
N ARG A 150 -14.02 1.85 -14.29
CA ARG A 150 -14.56 2.77 -15.30
C ARG A 150 -15.85 2.26 -15.92
N SER A 151 -15.90 0.98 -16.27
CA SER A 151 -17.11 0.36 -16.83
C SER A 151 -18.29 0.51 -15.88
N GLU A 152 -18.06 0.36 -14.57
CA GLU A 152 -19.10 0.53 -13.56
C GLU A 152 -19.50 2.00 -13.37
N PHE A 153 -18.55 2.92 -13.43
CA PHE A 153 -18.80 4.37 -13.39
C PHE A 153 -19.63 4.84 -14.59
N GLU A 154 -19.28 4.41 -15.81
CA GLU A 154 -19.99 4.74 -17.05
C GLU A 154 -21.42 4.18 -17.03
N ARG A 155 -21.57 2.89 -16.65
CA ARG A 155 -22.87 2.21 -16.54
C ARG A 155 -23.86 2.94 -15.62
N ARG A 156 -23.35 3.59 -14.57
CA ARG A 156 -24.17 4.34 -13.60
C ARG A 156 -24.39 5.80 -14.00
N SER A 157 -23.42 6.39 -14.69
CA SER A 157 -23.55 7.74 -15.24
C SER A 157 -24.56 7.81 -16.40
N ASP A 158 -24.68 6.72 -17.18
CA ASP A 158 -25.63 6.60 -18.29
C ASP A 158 -27.02 6.07 -17.85
N GLY A 159 -27.20 5.76 -16.56
CA GLY A 159 -28.50 5.39 -16.01
C GLY A 159 -29.46 6.60 -16.03
N PRO A 160 -30.79 6.40 -16.16
CA PRO A 160 -31.72 7.52 -16.15
C PRO A 160 -31.53 8.32 -14.86
N SER A 161 -31.21 9.61 -15.01
CA SER A 161 -31.25 10.55 -13.90
C SER A 161 -32.64 10.46 -13.25
N PRO A 162 -32.73 10.34 -11.91
CA PRO A 162 -34.01 10.31 -11.22
C PRO A 162 -34.83 11.59 -11.46
#